data_AF-A0A3G8LIT7-F1
#
_entry.id   AF-A0A3G8LIT7-F1
#
_cell.length_a   1.000
_cell.length_b   1.000
_cell.length_c   1.000
_cell.angle_alpha   90.00
_cell.angle_beta   90.00
_cell.angle_gamma   90.00
#
_symmetry.space_group_name_H-M   'P 1'
#
loop_
_entity.id
_entity.type
_entity.pdbx_description
1 polymer ?
#
loop_
_entity_poly.entity_id
_entity_poly.type
_entity_poly.pdbx_seq_one_letter_code
_entity_poly.pdbx_strand_id
1 'polypeptide(L)' 'MNAKDIIFSEIKKLTKVKFDMDSDIKTLNIDSLDLVILVSDIESKYKISVTDEELLSIKFVGDIVKIFEQKFNK' A
#
# COMPACT_ATOMS: atom_id res chain seq x y z
N MET A 1 -15.57 1.09 6.40
CA MET A 1 -14.14 0.96 6.77
C MET A 1 -13.36 1.08 5.49
N ASN A 2 -12.48 2.08 5.37
CA ASN A 2 -11.82 2.41 4.11
C ASN A 2 -10.52 1.60 3.96
N ALA A 3 -10.26 1.01 2.79
CA ALA A 3 -9.01 0.28 2.52
C ALA A 3 -7.77 1.07 2.91
N LYS A 4 -7.78 2.38 2.68
CA LYS A 4 -6.73 3.31 3.11
C LYS A 4 -6.33 3.18 4.57
N ASP A 5 -7.28 3.10 5.50
CA ASP A 5 -6.98 3.03 6.94
C ASP A 5 -6.29 1.72 7.33
N ILE A 6 -6.65 0.62 6.66
CA ILE A 6 -6.05 -0.68 6.89
C ILE A 6 -4.63 -0.71 6.36
N ILE A 7 -4.43 -0.19 5.14
CA ILE A 7 -3.14 -0.11 4.48
C ILE A 7 -2.21 0.81 5.26
N PHE A 8 -2.70 1.99 5.66
CA PHE A 8 -1.96 2.88 6.55
C PHE A 8 -1.64 2.20 7.88
N SER A 9 -2.55 1.39 8.44
CA SER A 9 -2.27 0.69 9.70
C SER A 9 -1.24 -0.42 9.55
N GLU A 10 -1.27 -1.19 8.46
CA GLU A 10 -0.29 -2.24 8.14
C GLU A 10 1.08 -1.64 7.83
N ILE A 11 1.14 -0.64 6.95
CA ILE A 11 2.36 0.08 6.66
C ILE A 11 2.91 0.70 7.95
N LYS A 12 2.09 1.34 8.78
CA LYS A 12 2.54 1.93 10.05
C LYS A 12 2.98 0.91 11.10
N LYS A 13 2.59 -0.36 10.96
CA LYS A 13 3.11 -1.45 11.80
C LYS A 13 4.47 -1.94 11.31
N LEU A 14 4.66 -2.02 9.99
CA LEU A 14 5.92 -2.42 9.36
C LEU A 14 6.97 -1.29 9.45
N THR A 15 6.55 -0.06 9.18
CA THR A 15 7.36 1.14 9.28
C THR A 15 7.01 1.88 10.57
N LYS A 16 7.96 1.96 11.50
CA LYS A 16 7.82 2.79 12.72
C LYS A 16 7.98 4.29 12.45
N VAL A 17 8.00 4.69 11.18
CA VAL A 17 8.24 6.06 10.73
C VAL A 17 6.95 6.69 10.22
N LYS A 18 6.81 8.00 10.41
CA LYS A 18 5.70 8.75 9.82
C LYS A 18 5.92 8.80 8.30
N PHE A 19 4.96 8.28 7.56
CA PHE A 19 4.84 8.49 6.12
C PHE A 19 3.66 9.38 5.81
N ASP A 20 3.84 10.16 4.77
CA ASP A 20 2.80 10.93 4.10
C ASP A 20 2.51 10.33 2.72
N MET A 21 1.45 10.81 2.07
CA MET A 21 1.11 10.36 0.72
C MET A 21 2.22 10.62 -0.30
N ASP A 22 3.03 11.66 -0.08
CA ASP A 22 4.22 12.02 -0.87
C ASP A 22 5.50 11.32 -0.39
N SER A 23 5.42 10.48 0.64
CA SER A 23 6.59 9.76 1.11
C SER A 23 6.87 8.53 0.25
N ASP A 24 8.09 8.47 -0.27
CA ASP A 24 8.61 7.34 -1.04
C ASP A 24 8.66 6.11 -0.12
N ILE A 25 7.97 5.06 -0.51
CA ILE A 25 8.02 3.73 0.13
C ILE A 25 9.48 3.26 0.29
N LYS A 26 10.31 3.50 -0.74
CA LYS A 26 11.75 3.20 -0.70
C LYS A 26 12.50 4.01 0.36
N THR A 27 12.15 5.28 0.54
CA THR A 27 12.74 6.14 1.57
C THR A 27 12.26 5.75 2.97
N LEU A 28 11.10 5.11 3.04
CA LEU A 28 10.46 4.73 4.29
C LEU A 28 10.89 3.38 4.86
N ASN A 29 11.92 2.77 4.27
CA ASN A 29 12.36 1.41 4.60
C ASN A 29 11.31 0.34 4.23
N ILE A 30 10.41 0.65 3.28
CA ILE A 30 9.63 -0.38 2.60
C ILE A 30 10.47 -0.85 1.43
N ASP A 31 11.24 -1.90 1.68
CA ASP A 31 11.92 -2.62 0.62
C ASP A 31 10.91 -3.37 -0.25
N SER A 32 11.36 -3.81 -1.43
CA SER A 32 10.54 -4.60 -2.35
C SER A 32 9.86 -5.80 -1.68
N LEU A 33 10.44 -6.34 -0.61
CA LEU A 33 9.85 -7.38 0.22
C LEU A 33 8.62 -6.89 1.01
N ASP A 34 8.75 -5.80 1.75
CA ASP A 34 7.65 -5.23 2.55
C ASP A 34 6.48 -4.79 1.67
N LEU A 35 6.78 -4.25 0.48
CA LEU A 35 5.75 -3.85 -0.48
C LEU A 35 4.97 -5.06 -1.00
N VAL A 36 5.67 -6.12 -1.38
CA VAL A 36 5.06 -7.37 -1.86
C VAL A 36 4.25 -8.04 -0.75
N ILE A 37 4.75 -8.04 0.48
CA ILE A 37 4.03 -8.58 1.65
C ILE A 37 2.77 -7.77 1.90
N LEU A 38 2.88 -6.44 1.91
CA LEU A 38 1.76 -5.56 2.13
C LEU A 38 0.68 -5.77 1.06
N VAL A 39 1.05 -5.67 -0.22
CA VAL A 39 0.13 -5.87 -1.35
C VAL A 39 -0.50 -7.25 -1.28
N SER A 40 0.28 -8.31 -1.04
CA SER A 40 -0.24 -9.68 -0.92
C SER A 40 -1.21 -9.85 0.25
N ASP A 41 -0.92 -9.29 1.43
CA ASP A 41 -1.78 -9.39 2.60
C ASP A 41 -3.11 -8.69 2.34
N ILE A 42 -3.08 -7.51 1.71
CA ILE A 42 -4.30 -6.76 1.41
C ILE A 42 -5.08 -7.41 0.25
N GLU A 43 -4.42 -7.84 -0.83
CA GLU A 43 -5.06 -8.61 -1.92
C GLU A 43 -5.78 -9.83 -1.38
N SER A 44 -5.13 -10.60 -0.50
CA SER A 44 -5.70 -11.80 0.10
C SER A 44 -6.82 -11.50 1.10
N LYS A 45 -6.61 -10.51 1.98
CA LYS A 45 -7.56 -10.13 3.04
C LYS A 45 -8.83 -9.47 2.49
N TYR A 46 -8.72 -8.76 1.36
CA TYR A 46 -9.83 -8.03 0.75
C TYR A 46 -10.29 -8.57 -0.60
N LYS A 47 -9.67 -9.65 -1.10
CA LYS A 47 -9.94 -10.23 -2.43
C LYS A 47 -9.94 -9.19 -3.55
N ILE A 48 -9.00 -8.25 -3.50
CA ILE A 48 -8.81 -7.32 -4.61
C ILE A 48 -7.62 -7.76 -5.45
N SER A 49 -7.62 -7.41 -6.72
CA SER A 49 -6.49 -7.67 -7.62
C SER A 49 -5.83 -6.37 -8.01
N VAL A 50 -4.58 -6.20 -7.60
CA VAL A 50 -3.72 -5.10 -8.07
C VAL A 50 -3.05 -5.58 -9.36
N THR A 51 -3.14 -4.77 -10.41
CA THR A 51 -2.50 -5.08 -11.70
C THR A 51 -1.02 -4.76 -11.63
N ASP A 52 -0.18 -5.47 -12.38
CA ASP A 52 1.26 -5.20 -12.48
C ASP A 52 1.56 -3.72 -12.82
N GLU A 53 0.73 -3.09 -13.66
CA GLU A 53 0.84 -1.65 -13.97
C GLU A 53 0.71 -0.76 -12.73
N GLU A 54 -0.20 -1.10 -11.83
CA GLU A 54 -0.41 -0.36 -10.58
C GLU A 54 0.77 -0.62 -9.63
N LEU A 55 1.22 -1.87 -9.53
CA LEU A 55 2.44 -2.26 -8.80
C LEU A 55 3.70 -1.55 -9.31
N LEU A 56 3.80 -1.32 -10.62
CA LEU A 56 4.90 -0.59 -11.27
C LEU A 56 4.76 0.93 -11.12
N SER A 57 3.53 1.43 -11.03
CA SER A 57 3.21 2.86 -10.85
C SER A 57 3.33 3.30 -9.39
N ILE A 58 3.28 2.34 -8.46
CA ILE A 58 3.54 2.54 -7.04
C ILE A 58 4.98 3.03 -6.83
N LYS A 59 5.11 4.34 -6.59
CA LYS A 59 6.36 5.00 -6.17
C LYS A 59 6.25 5.56 -4.75
N PHE A 60 5.06 6.01 -4.38
CA PHE A 60 4.79 6.59 -3.07
C PHE A 60 3.75 5.78 -2.31
N VAL A 61 3.73 5.93 -0.98
CA VAL A 61 2.70 5.31 -0.15
C VAL A 61 1.29 5.80 -0.56
N GLY A 62 1.18 7.06 -0.97
CA GLY A 62 -0.07 7.64 -1.46
C GLY A 62 -0.62 6.97 -2.71
N ASP A 63 0.23 6.47 -3.60
CA ASP A 63 -0.19 5.77 -4.83
C ASP A 63 -0.80 4.41 -4.50
N ILE A 64 -0.13 3.58 -3.68
CA ILE A 64 -0.68 2.29 -3.21
C ILE A 64 -2.06 2.51 -2.62
N VAL A 65 -2.15 3.48 -1.70
CA VAL A 65 -3.34 3.75 -0.93
C VAL A 65 -4.48 4.24 -1.83
N LYS A 66 -4.22 5.15 -2.77
CA LYS A 66 -5.22 5.62 -3.74
C LYS A 66 -5.73 4.50 -4.62
N ILE A 67 -4.83 3.69 -5.16
CA ILE A 67 -5.15 2.58 -6.06
C ILE A 67 -6.03 1.55 -5.34
N PHE A 68 -5.64 1.18 -4.14
CA PHE A 68 -6.42 0.28 -3.30
C PHE A 68 -7.77 0.87 -2.92
N GLU A 69 -7.82 2.16 -2.54
CA GLU A 69 -9.07 2.84 -2.18
C GLU A 69 -10.04 2.88 -3.38
N GLN A 70 -9.53 3.16 -4.59
CA GLN A 70 -10.29 3.10 -5.84
C GLN A 70 -10.86 1.71 -6.13
N LYS A 71 -10.09 0.64 -5.88
CA LYS A 71 -10.54 -0.75 -6.10
C LYS A 71 -11.48 -1.24 -4.99
N PHE A 72 -11.32 -0.75 -3.77
CA PHE A 72 -12.12 -1.18 -2.62
C PHE A 72 -13.49 -0.51 -2.55
N ASN A 73 -13.61 0.72 -3.06
CA ASN A 73 -14.85 1.50 -3.04
C ASN A 73 -15.68 1.37 -4.33
N LYS A 74 -15.45 0.33 -5.13
CA LYS A 74 -16.22 0.03 -6.36
C LYS A 74 -16.89 -1.33 -6.24
#